data_AF-A0A090Q0Q5-F1
#
_entry.id   AF-A0A090Q0Q5-F1
#
_cell.length_a   1.000
_cell.length_b   1.000
_cell.length_c   1.000
_cell.angle_alpha   90.00
_cell.angle_beta   90.00
_cell.angle_gamma   90.00
#
_symmetry.space_group_name_H-M   'P 1'
#
loop_
_entity.id
_entity.type
_entity.pdbx_description
1 polymer ?
#
loop_
_entity_poly.entity_id
_entity_poly.type
_entity_poly.pdbx_seq_one_letter_code
_entity_poly.pdbx_strand_id
1 'polypeptide(L)' 'MLEIPTQYINSNHKLRFETAVEDQDYNEVDLELDLTDSNLKSKVDGTGWIRYVRLMPQK' A
#
# COMPACT_ATOMS: atom_id res chain seq x y z
N MET A 1 -13.32 2.47 5.00
CA MET A 1 -12.49 1.32 4.57
C MET A 1 -11.98 1.65 3.18
N LEU A 2 -10.73 1.31 2.85
CA LEU A 2 -10.23 1.55 1.49
C LEU A 2 -10.97 0.60 0.53
N GLU A 3 -11.76 1.18 -0.37
CA GLU A 3 -12.46 0.43 -1.43
C GLU A 3 -11.66 0.57 -2.72
N ILE A 4 -11.24 -0.58 -3.25
CA ILE A 4 -10.44 -0.69 -4.47
C ILE A 4 -11.34 -1.35 -5.51
N PRO A 5 -11.62 -0.70 -6.65
CA PRO A 5 -12.40 -1.31 -7.72
C PRO A 5 -11.75 -2.62 -8.20
N THR A 6 -12.54 -3.70 -8.23
CA THR A 6 -12.04 -5.06 -8.50
C THR A 6 -11.39 -5.21 -9.87
N GLN A 7 -11.80 -4.40 -10.85
CA GLN A 7 -11.18 -4.36 -12.19
C GLN A 7 -9.68 -3.99 -12.18
N TYR A 8 -9.20 -3.35 -11.11
CA TYR A 8 -7.79 -2.98 -10.96
C TYR A 8 -6.96 -4.06 -10.24
N ILE A 9 -7.58 -5.12 -9.71
CA ILE A 9 -6.90 -6.22 -9.04
C ILE A 9 -6.42 -7.24 -10.09
N ASN A 10 -5.17 -7.69 -9.96
CA ASN A 10 -4.46 -8.57 -10.91
C ASN A 10 -4.37 -8.02 -12.34
N SER A 11 -4.51 -6.71 -12.54
CA SER A 11 -4.41 -6.05 -13.85
C SER A 11 -3.17 -5.16 -13.98
N ASN A 12 -2.04 -5.62 -13.41
CA ASN A 12 -0.73 -4.95 -13.48
C ASN A 12 -0.71 -3.52 -12.89
N HIS A 13 -1.57 -3.29 -11.89
CA HIS A 13 -1.54 -2.08 -11.08
C HIS A 13 -0.76 -2.29 -9.79
N LYS A 14 -0.36 -1.19 -9.17
CA LYS A 14 0.32 -1.17 -7.88
C LYS A 14 -0.37 -0.21 -6.93
N LEU A 15 -0.21 -0.48 -5.63
CA LEU A 15 -0.57 0.44 -4.56
C LEU A 15 0.73 0.99 -3.96
N ARG A 16 0.87 2.32 -4.00
CA ARG A 16 2.01 3.05 -3.44
C ARG A 16 1.57 3.89 -2.25
N PHE A 17 2.33 3.82 -1.17
CA PHE A 17 2.18 4.65 0.00
C PHE A 17 3.38 5.59 0.10
N GLU A 18 3.07 6.88 0.17
CA GLU A 18 4.04 7.95 0.37
C GLU A 18 3.85 8.56 1.76
N THR A 19 4.93 9.07 2.33
CA THR A 19 4.90 9.73 3.64
C THR A 19 5.64 11.05 3.60
N ALA A 20 5.03 12.08 4.19
CA ALA A 20 5.66 13.35 4.49
C ALA A 20 5.58 13.58 6.00
N VAL A 21 6.72 13.83 6.64
CA VAL A 21 6.78 14.16 8.06
C VAL A 21 7.23 15.62 8.18
N GLU A 22 6.52 16.42 8.99
CA GLU A 22 6.84 17.83 9.21
C GLU A 22 8.28 17.97 9.74
N ASP A 23 9.02 18.93 9.17
CA ASP A 23 10.44 19.18 9.47
C ASP A 23 11.37 17.95 9.29
N GLN A 24 10.98 16.99 8.44
CA GLN A 24 11.73 15.79 8.11
C GLN A 24 11.63 15.46 6.60
N ASP A 25 12.31 14.40 6.17
CA ASP A 25 12.36 13.98 4.77
C ASP A 25 11.03 13.42 4.26
N TYR A 26 10.71 13.79 3.02
CA TYR A 26 9.64 13.19 2.23
C TYR A 26 10.10 11.84 1.64
N ASN A 27 9.35 10.78 1.90
CA ASN A 27 9.59 9.47 1.32
C ASN A 27 8.48 9.12 0.32
N GLU A 28 8.77 9.34 -0.98
CA GLU A 28 7.81 9.14 -2.08
C GLU A 28 7.38 7.67 -2.24
N VAL A 29 8.25 6.73 -1.87
CA VAL A 29 8.01 5.29 -2.01
C VAL A 29 8.34 4.59 -0.70
N ASP A 30 7.58 4.89 0.36
CA ASP A 30 7.74 4.22 1.64
C ASP A 30 7.35 2.74 1.53
N LEU A 31 6.26 2.46 0.82
CA LEU A 31 5.80 1.11 0.55
C LEU A 31 5.16 1.03 -0.84
N GLU A 32 5.51 0.01 -1.60
CA GLU A 32 4.85 -0.33 -2.87
C GLU A 32 4.55 -1.83 -2.92
N LEU A 33 3.34 -2.20 -3.33
CA LEU A 33 2.96 -3.58 -3.60
C LEU A 33 2.18 -3.71 -4.91
N ASP A 34 2.36 -4.82 -5.61
CA ASP A 34 1.49 -5.16 -6.73
C ASP A 34 0.07 -5.40 -6.22
N LEU A 35 -0.92 -4.86 -6.93
CA LEU A 35 -2.33 -4.96 -6.58
C LEU A 35 -2.88 -6.33 -6.97
N THR A 36 -2.52 -7.36 -6.19
CA THR A 36 -2.91 -8.75 -6.39
C THR A 36 -3.68 -9.30 -5.19
N ASP A 37 -4.51 -10.32 -5.40
CA ASP A 37 -5.27 -10.96 -4.30
C ASP A 37 -4.38 -11.48 -3.17
N SER A 38 -3.18 -11.98 -3.50
CA SER A 38 -2.23 -12.47 -2.50
C SER A 38 -1.67 -11.33 -1.66
N ASN A 39 -1.30 -10.22 -2.30
CA ASN A 39 -0.70 -9.08 -1.61
C ASN A 39 -1.74 -8.30 -0.79
N LEU A 40 -3.00 -8.25 -1.24
CA LEU A 40 -4.08 -7.64 -0.46
C LEU A 40 -4.37 -8.35 0.87
N LYS A 41 -3.99 -9.63 0.99
CA LYS A 41 -4.14 -10.44 2.22
C LYS A 41 -2.88 -10.45 3.08
N SER A 42 -1.77 -9.90 2.60
CA SER A 42 -0.50 -9.93 3.29
C SER A 42 -0.33 -8.74 4.24
N LYS A 43 0.68 -8.84 5.11
CA LYS A 43 1.24 -7.73 5.85
C LYS A 43 2.50 -7.32 5.10
N VAL A 44 2.58 -6.07 4.68
CA VAL A 44 3.75 -5.54 3.95
C VAL A 44 4.42 -4.52 4.84
N ASP A 45 5.70 -4.72 5.12
CA ASP A 45 6.48 -3.78 5.94
C ASP A 45 6.89 -2.57 5.08
N GLY A 46 6.87 -1.38 5.68
CA GLY A 46 7.35 -0.17 5.00
C GLY A 46 8.87 -0.06 5.08
N THR A 47 9.41 0.84 4.29
CA THR A 47 10.86 1.07 4.19
C THR A 47 11.30 2.36 4.86
N GLY A 48 10.36 3.26 5.20
CA GLY A 48 10.62 4.50 5.91
C GLY A 48 9.82 4.61 7.20
N TRP A 49 8.90 5.58 7.23
CA TRP A 49 8.10 5.95 8.39
C TRP A 49 6.92 5.00 8.61
N ILE A 50 6.49 4.26 7.58
CA ILE A 50 5.47 3.23 7.71
C ILE A 50 6.10 1.98 8.33
N ARG A 51 5.59 1.56 9.49
CA ARG A 51 5.99 0.28 10.08
C ARG A 51 5.50 -0.91 9.23
N TYR A 52 4.22 -0.91 8.87
CA TYR A 52 3.61 -1.87 7.94
C TYR A 52 2.21 -1.43 7.51
N VAL A 53 1.75 -1.95 6.37
CA VAL A 53 0.36 -1.89 5.91
C VAL A 53 -0.25 -3.28 5.96
N ARG A 54 -1.51 -3.35 6.41
CA ARG A 54 -2.37 -4.52 6.30
C ARG A 54 -3.77 -4.07 5.89
N LEU A 55 -4.23 -4.52 4.74
CA LEU A 55 -5.56 -4.17 4.23
C LEU A 55 -6.62 -5.09 4.83
N MET A 56 -7.80 -4.52 5.06
CA MET A 56 -8.97 -5.27 5.50
C MET A 56 -9.72 -5.82 4.28
N PRO A 57 -10.34 -7.01 4.38
CA PRO A 57 -11.20 -7.52 3.32
C PRO A 57 -12.29 -6.52 2.94
N GLN A 58 -12.55 -6.40 1.63
CA GLN A 58 -13.67 -5.61 1.13
C GLN A 58 -15.00 -6.31 1.47
N LYS A 59 -16.07 -5.52 1.60
CA LYS A 59 -17.42 -6.04 1.85
C LYS A 59 -18.07 -6.53 0.57
#